data_AF-A0A961TWU6-F1
#
_entry.id   AF-A0A961TWU6-F1
#
_cell.length_a   1.000
_cell.length_b   1.000
_cell.length_c   1.000
_cell.angle_alpha   90.00
_cell.angle_beta   90.00
_cell.angle_gamma   90.00
#
_symmetry.space_group_name_H-M   'P 1'
#
loop_
_entity.id
_entity.type
_entity.pdbx_description
1 polymer ?
#
loop_
_entity_poly.entity_id
_entity_poly.type
_entity_poly.pdbx_seq_one_letter_code
_entity_poly.pdbx_strand_id
1 'polypeptide(L)'
;MPLSLVLVDELIAARCNLHGGNPGAPRRLNDGSHEGRALNRACVVMLSSSLQAFVGEVFLACSEKAFGRTLNGDERKDYIATWSRWGNPSDANIITLFRRLGVHDVFDGLSWQGQASETLKSNFDRINQVRNRIAHGAEITVDGAPYALRLGNITRWRNIANTFGERFEAHALGKFE
;
A
#
# COMPACT_ATOMS: atom_id res chain seq x y z
N MET A 1 -7.98 -12.52 4.77
CA MET A 1 -8.37 -12.30 3.35
C MET A 1 -7.17 -11.89 2.52
N PRO A 2 -7.00 -12.37 1.29
CA PRO A 2 -5.85 -11.99 0.46
C PRO A 2 -5.95 -10.52 0.01
N LEU A 3 -4.81 -9.83 -0.05
CA LEU A 3 -4.70 -8.52 -0.69
C LEU A 3 -5.06 -8.64 -2.19
N SER A 4 -6.05 -7.88 -2.65
CA SER A 4 -6.41 -7.83 -4.07
C SER A 4 -5.58 -6.80 -4.83
N LEU A 5 -4.84 -7.27 -5.84
CA LEU A 5 -4.00 -6.46 -6.73
C LEU A 5 -4.50 -6.46 -8.18
N VAL A 6 -5.68 -7.03 -8.46
CA VAL A 6 -6.23 -7.19 -9.82
C VAL A 6 -6.24 -5.87 -10.59
N LEU A 7 -6.78 -4.79 -10.00
CA LEU A 7 -6.84 -3.48 -10.66
C LEU A 7 -5.45 -2.85 -10.86
N VAL A 8 -4.48 -3.15 -9.99
CA VAL A 8 -3.09 -2.72 -10.17
C VAL A 8 -2.48 -3.46 -11.36
N ASP A 9 -2.72 -4.77 -11.47
CA ASP A 9 -2.24 -5.61 -12.55
C ASP A 9 -2.85 -5.22 -13.90
N GLU A 10 -4.15 -4.91 -13.93
CA GLU A 10 -4.82 -4.37 -15.12
C GLU A 10 -4.21 -3.04 -15.59
N LEU A 11 -3.92 -2.12 -14.67
CA LEU A 11 -3.28 -0.85 -15.00
C LEU A 11 -1.83 -1.03 -15.46
N ILE A 12 -1.08 -1.96 -14.85
CA ILE A 12 0.27 -2.33 -15.30
C ILE A 12 0.21 -2.92 -16.72
N ALA A 13 -0.75 -3.80 -16.99
CA ALA A 13 -0.94 -4.39 -18.32
C ALA A 13 -1.29 -3.32 -19.35
N ALA A 14 -2.25 -2.43 -19.05
CA ALA A 14 -2.59 -1.30 -19.91
C ALA A 14 -1.37 -0.40 -20.16
N ARG A 15 -0.57 -0.13 -19.12
CA ARG A 15 0.67 0.64 -19.21
C ARG A 15 1.69 -0.01 -20.15
N CYS A 16 1.89 -1.32 -20.04
CA CYS A 16 2.79 -2.07 -20.91
C CYS A 16 2.30 -2.09 -22.36
N ASN A 17 1.00 -2.32 -22.57
CA ASN A 17 0.40 -2.42 -23.90
C ASN A 17 0.46 -1.10 -24.66
N LEU A 18 0.21 0.02 -23.98
CA LEU A 18 0.14 1.34 -24.64
C LEU A 18 1.50 2.00 -24.85
N HIS A 19 2.46 1.82 -23.94
CA HIS A 19 3.74 2.54 -24.02
C HIS A 19 4.97 1.67 -23.74
N GLY A 20 4.85 0.35 -23.90
CA GLY A 20 5.94 -0.62 -23.74
C GLY A 20 6.37 -0.87 -22.29
N GLY A 21 7.08 -1.99 -22.08
CA GLY A 21 7.68 -2.39 -20.81
C GLY A 21 9.17 -2.73 -20.87
N ASN A 22 9.77 -2.65 -22.07
CA ASN A 22 11.17 -3.02 -22.33
C ASN A 22 12.13 -1.83 -22.14
N PRO A 23 13.45 -2.09 -21.99
CA PRO A 23 14.46 -1.03 -21.95
C PRO A 23 14.31 -0.06 -23.13
N GLY A 24 14.31 1.25 -22.85
CA GLY A 24 14.09 2.31 -23.84
C GLY A 24 12.63 2.78 -23.98
N ALA A 25 11.68 2.10 -23.34
CA ALA A 25 10.29 2.55 -23.21
C ALA A 25 10.04 3.17 -21.82
N PRO A 26 9.11 4.13 -21.67
CA PRO A 26 8.36 4.84 -22.72
C PRO A 26 9.19 5.88 -23.48
N ARG A 27 8.70 6.27 -24.66
CA ARG A 27 9.22 7.42 -25.40
C ARG A 27 9.21 8.67 -24.54
N ARG A 28 10.26 9.48 -24.70
CA ARG A 28 10.33 10.83 -24.13
C ARG A 28 9.56 11.76 -25.07
N LEU A 29 8.67 12.56 -24.52
CA LEU A 29 7.90 13.57 -25.22
C LEU A 29 8.74 14.86 -25.42
N ASN A 30 8.28 15.72 -26.33
CA ASN A 30 8.98 16.97 -26.68
C ASN A 30 9.08 17.95 -25.50
N ASP A 31 8.17 17.87 -24.53
CA ASP A 31 8.19 18.64 -23.29
C ASP A 31 9.15 18.07 -22.23
N GLY A 32 9.90 17.03 -22.59
CA GLY A 32 10.85 16.35 -21.71
C GLY A 32 10.21 15.31 -20.78
N SER A 33 8.89 15.19 -20.77
CA SER A 33 8.16 14.17 -19.99
C SER A 33 8.18 12.80 -20.69
N HIS A 34 7.57 11.79 -20.08
CA HIS A 34 7.52 10.43 -20.60
C HIS A 34 6.08 9.97 -20.77
N GLU A 35 5.80 9.23 -21.84
CA GLU A 35 4.48 8.63 -22.05
C GLU A 35 4.10 7.68 -20.90
N GLY A 36 2.80 7.59 -20.64
CA GLY A 36 2.27 6.74 -19.56
C GLY A 36 2.56 7.24 -18.14
N ARG A 37 2.97 8.49 -17.96
CA ARG A 37 3.07 9.13 -16.63
C ARG A 37 1.74 9.07 -15.87
N ALA A 38 0.62 9.33 -16.55
CA ALA A 38 -0.71 9.25 -15.96
C ALA A 38 -1.04 7.83 -15.48
N LEU A 39 -0.75 6.81 -16.30
CA LEU A 39 -0.97 5.41 -15.94
C LEU A 39 -0.06 4.97 -14.78
N ASN A 40 1.21 5.40 -14.75
CA ASN A 40 2.09 5.15 -13.62
C ASN A 40 1.52 5.73 -12.31
N ARG A 41 0.98 6.97 -12.37
CA ARG A 41 0.32 7.60 -11.22
C ARG A 41 -0.93 6.83 -10.80
N ALA A 42 -1.76 6.41 -11.75
CA ALA A 42 -2.94 5.60 -11.48
C ALA A 42 -2.60 4.27 -10.79
N CYS A 43 -1.53 3.59 -11.22
CA CYS A 43 -1.05 2.36 -10.57
C CYS A 43 -0.72 2.60 -9.08
N VAL A 44 -0.04 3.70 -8.75
CA VAL A 44 0.32 4.01 -7.36
C VAL A 44 -0.92 4.32 -6.52
N VAL A 45 -1.88 5.06 -7.07
CA VAL A 45 -3.15 5.34 -6.39
C VAL A 45 -3.90 4.04 -6.11
N MET A 46 -4.05 3.17 -7.11
CA MET A 46 -4.71 1.88 -6.93
C MET A 46 -3.99 0.97 -5.94
N LEU A 47 -2.66 0.91 -6.00
CA LEU A 47 -1.86 0.13 -5.05
C LEU A 47 -2.05 0.62 -3.61
N SER A 48 -2.02 1.94 -3.40
CA SER A 48 -2.26 2.55 -2.09
C SER A 48 -3.68 2.25 -1.60
N SER A 49 -4.69 2.32 -2.47
CA SER A 49 -6.07 2.02 -2.11
C SER A 49 -6.26 0.54 -1.75
N SER A 50 -5.68 -0.39 -2.53
CA SER A 50 -5.71 -1.83 -2.23
C SER A 50 -5.07 -2.14 -0.88
N LEU A 51 -3.88 -1.58 -0.60
CA LEU A 51 -3.20 -1.74 0.68
C LEU A 51 -4.02 -1.17 1.85
N GLN A 52 -4.62 0.02 1.67
CA GLN A 52 -5.46 0.63 2.71
C GLN A 52 -6.68 -0.24 3.03
N ALA A 53 -7.37 -0.75 2.01
CA ALA A 53 -8.53 -1.62 2.20
C ALA A 53 -8.13 -2.91 2.92
N PHE A 54 -7.07 -3.59 2.45
CA PHE A 54 -6.56 -4.81 3.06
C PHE A 54 -6.17 -4.61 4.52
N VAL A 55 -5.40 -3.57 4.85
CA VAL A 55 -5.00 -3.31 6.24
C VAL A 55 -6.21 -3.02 7.12
N GLY A 56 -7.21 -2.29 6.62
CA GLY A 56 -8.46 -2.05 7.36
C GLY A 56 -9.20 -3.35 7.71
N GLU A 57 -9.22 -4.28 6.77
CA GLU A 57 -9.83 -5.60 6.98
C GLU A 57 -9.03 -6.47 7.98
N VAL A 58 -7.70 -6.47 7.88
CA VAL A 58 -6.84 -7.17 8.87
C VAL A 58 -7.00 -6.56 10.26
N PHE A 59 -7.05 -5.23 10.34
CA PHE A 59 -7.29 -4.55 11.60
C PHE A 59 -8.63 -4.95 12.22
N LEU A 60 -9.69 -5.00 11.41
CA LEU A 60 -11.00 -5.46 11.89
C LEU A 60 -10.94 -6.90 12.42
N ALA A 61 -10.30 -7.82 11.69
CA ALA A 61 -10.14 -9.21 12.14
C ALA A 61 -9.37 -9.28 13.47
N CYS A 62 -8.34 -8.44 13.63
CA CYS A 62 -7.61 -8.32 14.89
C CYS A 62 -8.48 -7.74 16.01
N SER A 63 -9.33 -6.75 15.72
CA SER A 63 -10.28 -6.19 16.70
C SER A 63 -11.26 -7.24 17.19
N GLU A 64 -11.88 -8.01 16.29
CA GLU A 64 -12.81 -9.08 16.64
C GLU A 64 -12.14 -10.16 17.51
N LYS A 65 -10.90 -10.52 17.16
CA LYS A 65 -10.09 -11.42 17.99
C LYS A 65 -9.84 -10.82 19.38
N ALA A 66 -9.41 -9.57 19.47
CA ALA A 66 -9.16 -8.87 20.73
C ALA A 66 -10.44 -8.69 21.58
N PHE A 67 -11.61 -8.57 20.94
CA PHE A 67 -12.90 -8.49 21.64
C PHE A 67 -13.43 -9.86 22.08
N GLY A 68 -12.84 -10.97 21.61
CA GLY A 68 -13.34 -12.32 21.84
C GLY A 68 -14.71 -12.59 21.19
N ARG A 69 -15.10 -11.79 20.19
CA ARG A 69 -16.40 -11.92 19.49
C ARG A 69 -16.35 -11.33 18.09
N THR A 70 -17.16 -11.90 17.19
CA THR A 70 -17.44 -11.31 15.88
C THR A 70 -18.46 -10.19 16.01
N LEU A 71 -18.28 -9.11 15.26
CA LEU A 71 -19.26 -8.03 15.18
C LEU A 71 -20.33 -8.38 14.14
N ASN A 72 -21.59 -8.09 14.43
CA ASN A 72 -22.64 -8.20 13.41
C ASN A 72 -22.52 -7.06 12.37
N GLY A 73 -23.34 -7.08 11.32
CA GLY A 73 -23.22 -6.13 10.20
C GLY A 73 -23.30 -4.66 10.58
N ASP A 74 -24.21 -4.29 11.49
CA ASP A 74 -24.39 -2.91 11.95
C ASP A 74 -23.26 -2.51 12.91
N GLU A 75 -22.91 -3.38 13.86
CA GLU A 75 -21.78 -3.15 14.76
C GLU A 75 -20.46 -2.97 14.00
N ARG A 76 -20.23 -3.79 12.97
CA ARG A 76 -19.05 -3.72 12.11
C ARG A 76 -19.00 -2.39 11.40
N LYS A 77 -20.12 -1.93 10.83
CA LYS A 77 -20.21 -0.65 10.13
C LYS A 77 -19.92 0.53 11.07
N ASP A 78 -20.55 0.53 12.25
CA ASP A 78 -20.37 1.58 13.26
C ASP A 78 -18.92 1.59 13.77
N TYR A 79 -18.36 0.42 14.03
CA TYR A 79 -16.97 0.30 14.46
C TYR A 79 -15.99 0.79 13.38
N ILE A 80 -16.16 0.38 12.12
CA ILE A 80 -15.36 0.89 10.99
C ILE A 80 -15.43 2.42 10.91
N ALA A 81 -16.61 3.02 11.12
CA ALA A 81 -16.77 4.47 11.07
C ALA A 81 -15.84 5.20 12.07
N THR A 82 -15.54 4.60 13.23
CA THR A 82 -14.66 5.18 14.27
C THR A 82 -13.18 5.30 13.87
N TRP A 83 -12.75 4.59 12.82
CA TRP A 83 -11.36 4.57 12.36
C TRP A 83 -11.20 4.66 10.84
N SER A 84 -12.30 4.78 10.09
CA SER A 84 -12.35 4.85 8.62
C SER A 84 -11.38 5.86 7.97
N ARG A 85 -10.94 6.89 8.70
CA ARG A 85 -9.97 7.90 8.27
C ARG A 85 -8.59 7.74 8.91
N TRP A 86 -8.12 6.50 9.08
CA TRP A 86 -6.78 6.22 9.63
C TRP A 86 -5.63 6.63 8.69
N GLY A 87 -5.94 6.98 7.44
CA GLY A 87 -5.01 7.57 6.48
C GLY A 87 -4.59 6.62 5.37
N ASN A 88 -3.54 7.00 4.64
CA ASN A 88 -2.89 6.15 3.64
C ASN A 88 -2.10 5.04 4.34
N PRO A 89 -1.77 3.93 3.64
CA PRO A 89 -1.06 2.80 4.23
C PRO A 89 0.45 3.05 4.33
N SER A 90 0.85 4.11 5.06
CA SER A 90 2.21 4.27 5.56
C SER A 90 2.40 3.44 6.83
N ASP A 91 3.63 3.07 7.13
CA ASP A 91 3.99 2.39 8.38
C ASP A 91 3.49 3.14 9.62
N ALA A 92 3.69 4.45 9.70
CA ALA A 92 3.25 5.26 10.83
C ALA A 92 1.72 5.24 11.04
N ASN A 93 0.94 5.29 9.95
CA ASN A 93 -0.52 5.23 10.00
C ASN A 93 -1.00 3.84 10.40
N ILE A 94 -0.38 2.79 9.85
CA ILE A 94 -0.70 1.39 10.20
C ILE A 94 -0.38 1.13 11.67
N ILE A 95 0.78 1.54 12.17
CA ILE A 95 1.13 1.44 13.59
C ILE A 95 0.11 2.20 14.45
N THR A 96 -0.24 3.42 14.07
CA THR A 96 -1.23 4.23 14.81
C THR A 96 -2.62 3.59 14.84
N LEU A 97 -3.02 2.93 13.75
CA LEU A 97 -4.26 2.17 13.71
C LEU A 97 -4.23 1.01 14.73
N PHE A 98 -3.18 0.19 14.72
CA PHE A 98 -3.06 -0.97 15.60
C PHE A 98 -2.82 -0.63 17.07
N ARG A 99 -2.29 0.55 17.39
CA ARG A 99 -2.21 1.06 18.78
C ARG A 99 -3.58 1.17 19.44
N ARG A 100 -4.67 1.30 18.68
CA ARG A 100 -6.05 1.27 19.22
C ARG A 100 -6.40 -0.07 19.88
N LEU A 101 -5.67 -1.13 19.55
CA LEU A 101 -5.80 -2.46 20.15
C LEU A 101 -4.66 -2.78 21.13
N GLY A 102 -3.86 -1.79 21.52
CA GLY A 102 -2.74 -1.98 22.46
C GLY A 102 -1.44 -2.51 21.82
N VAL A 103 -1.40 -2.73 20.50
CA VAL A 103 -0.19 -3.17 19.81
C VAL A 103 0.70 -1.98 19.48
N HIS A 104 1.87 -1.88 20.13
CA HIS A 104 2.77 -0.73 19.99
C HIS A 104 3.37 -0.61 18.58
N ASP A 105 3.82 -1.73 18.00
CA ASP A 105 4.31 -1.84 16.62
C ASP A 105 3.87 -3.19 16.02
N VAL A 106 2.91 -3.14 15.09
CA VAL A 106 2.37 -4.35 14.44
C VAL A 106 3.34 -4.98 13.44
N PHE A 107 4.41 -4.28 13.05
CA PHE A 107 5.43 -4.82 12.16
C PHE A 107 6.56 -5.53 12.90
N ASP A 108 6.64 -5.40 14.22
CA ASP A 108 7.73 -5.95 15.01
C ASP A 108 7.83 -7.48 14.85
N GLY A 109 8.98 -7.97 14.41
CA GLY A 109 9.19 -9.39 14.08
C GLY A 109 8.65 -9.85 12.71
N LEU A 110 8.00 -8.97 11.93
CA LEU A 110 7.57 -9.29 10.57
C LEU A 110 8.77 -9.28 9.61
N SER A 111 9.13 -10.44 9.06
CA SER A 111 10.24 -10.54 8.09
C SER A 111 10.03 -11.67 7.08
N TRP A 112 10.71 -11.57 5.93
CA TRP A 112 10.76 -12.63 4.91
C TRP A 112 11.97 -12.47 4.00
N GLN A 113 12.55 -13.59 3.52
CA GLN A 113 13.66 -13.67 2.54
C GLN A 113 14.42 -12.35 2.28
N GLY A 114 15.24 -11.92 3.25
CA GLY A 114 16.10 -10.74 3.10
C GLY A 114 15.42 -9.36 3.15
N GLN A 115 14.11 -9.28 3.36
CA GLN A 115 13.39 -8.07 3.72
C GLN A 115 13.13 -8.01 5.22
N ALA A 116 13.92 -7.19 5.90
CA ALA A 116 13.65 -6.74 7.26
C ALA A 116 12.45 -5.77 7.29
N SER A 117 11.80 -5.65 8.45
CA SER A 117 10.62 -4.79 8.63
C SER A 117 10.91 -3.34 8.25
N GLU A 118 12.13 -2.85 8.47
CA GLU A 118 12.58 -1.50 8.12
C GLU A 118 12.54 -1.27 6.60
N THR A 119 12.90 -2.28 5.81
CA THR A 119 12.83 -2.21 4.35
C THR A 119 11.38 -2.10 3.89
N LEU A 120 10.47 -2.86 4.51
CA LEU A 120 9.05 -2.77 4.22
C LEU A 120 8.51 -1.38 4.56
N LYS A 121 8.79 -0.88 5.78
CA LYS A 121 8.38 0.44 6.24
C LYS A 121 8.84 1.54 5.29
N SER A 122 10.11 1.51 4.87
CA SER A 122 10.65 2.44 3.88
C SER A 122 9.93 2.38 2.53
N ASN A 123 9.54 1.19 2.06
CA ASN A 123 8.78 1.08 0.81
C ASN A 123 7.36 1.68 0.96
N PHE A 124 6.68 1.44 2.08
CA PHE A 124 5.36 2.01 2.35
C PHE A 124 5.40 3.52 2.49
N ASP A 125 6.42 4.05 3.17
CA ASP A 125 6.62 5.49 3.24
C ASP A 125 6.83 6.11 1.84
N ARG A 126 7.69 5.50 1.01
CA ARG A 126 7.87 5.97 -0.38
C ARG A 126 6.59 5.93 -1.21
N ILE A 127 5.81 4.85 -1.11
CA ILE A 127 4.50 4.75 -1.79
C ILE A 127 3.58 5.89 -1.33
N ASN A 128 3.53 6.14 -0.01
CA ASN A 128 2.72 7.20 0.58
C ASN A 128 3.18 8.61 0.12
N GLN A 129 4.48 8.89 0.14
CA GLN A 129 5.03 10.16 -0.36
C GLN A 129 4.64 10.40 -1.82
N VAL A 130 4.81 9.40 -2.69
CA VAL A 130 4.43 9.49 -4.10
C VAL A 130 2.92 9.67 -4.25
N ARG A 131 2.10 8.89 -3.56
CA ARG A 131 0.63 8.99 -3.61
C ARG A 131 0.15 10.38 -3.18
N ASN A 132 0.73 10.96 -2.13
CA ASN A 132 0.37 12.30 -1.67
C ASN A 132 0.69 13.36 -2.72
N ARG A 133 1.85 13.29 -3.38
CA ARG A 133 2.16 14.20 -4.49
C ARG A 133 1.18 14.05 -5.65
N ILE A 134 0.78 12.82 -5.98
CA ILE A 134 -0.24 12.56 -7.01
C ILE A 134 -1.59 13.17 -6.61
N ALA A 135 -2.05 12.96 -5.38
CA ALA A 135 -3.32 13.46 -4.89
C ALA A 135 -3.40 15.01 -4.91
N HIS A 136 -2.26 15.69 -4.71
CA HIS A 136 -2.17 17.15 -4.79
C HIS A 136 -1.83 17.69 -6.18
N GLY A 137 -1.74 16.83 -7.21
CA GLY A 137 -1.36 17.25 -8.57
C GLY A 137 0.07 17.78 -8.69
N ALA A 138 0.93 17.50 -7.70
CA ALA A 138 2.27 18.05 -7.60
C ALA A 138 3.31 17.21 -8.36
N GLU A 139 4.49 17.81 -8.54
CA GLU A 139 5.68 17.07 -8.98
C GLU A 139 6.07 16.00 -7.96
N ILE A 140 6.46 14.83 -8.48
CA ILE A 140 6.75 13.67 -7.64
C ILE A 140 8.12 13.87 -7.00
N THR A 141 8.12 13.90 -5.68
CA THR A 141 9.33 13.96 -4.84
C THR A 141 9.28 12.86 -3.80
N VAL A 142 10.45 12.34 -3.46
CA VAL A 142 10.67 11.37 -2.39
C VAL A 142 11.85 11.89 -1.57
N ASP A 143 11.69 11.96 -0.26
CA ASP A 143 12.68 12.49 0.69
C ASP A 143 13.16 13.91 0.31
N GLY A 144 12.23 14.73 -0.21
CA GLY A 144 12.50 16.10 -0.68
C GLY A 144 13.17 16.21 -2.04
N ALA A 145 13.63 15.11 -2.65
CA ALA A 145 14.30 15.12 -3.94
C ALA A 145 13.34 14.78 -5.10
N PRO A 146 13.55 15.34 -6.32
CA PRO A 146 12.83 14.94 -7.52
C PRO A 146 12.91 13.42 -7.75
N TYR A 147 11.76 12.78 -7.97
CA TYR A 147 11.68 11.33 -8.10
C TYR A 147 11.03 10.92 -9.42
N ALA A 148 11.78 10.17 -10.23
CA ALA A 148 11.28 9.63 -11.48
C ALA A 148 10.45 8.37 -11.21
N LEU A 149 9.12 8.50 -11.20
CA LEU A 149 8.21 7.35 -11.07
C LEU A 149 8.19 6.51 -12.36
N ARG A 150 8.87 5.35 -12.33
CA ARG A 150 8.95 4.40 -13.44
C ARG A 150 8.12 3.15 -13.18
N LEU A 151 7.76 2.45 -14.25
CA LEU A 151 7.05 1.17 -14.16
C LEU A 151 7.80 0.15 -13.29
N GLY A 152 9.13 0.06 -13.42
CA GLY A 152 9.95 -0.84 -12.59
C GLY A 152 9.81 -0.59 -11.08
N ASN A 153 9.63 0.67 -10.65
CA ASN A 153 9.35 0.99 -9.24
C ASN A 153 7.99 0.41 -8.82
N ILE A 154 6.97 0.58 -9.66
CA ILE A 154 5.60 0.14 -9.43
C ILE A 154 5.54 -1.39 -9.37
N THR A 155 6.15 -2.10 -10.32
CA THR A 155 6.20 -3.57 -10.32
C THR A 155 6.90 -4.10 -9.06
N ARG A 156 7.99 -3.46 -8.63
CA ARG A 156 8.67 -3.82 -7.38
C ARG A 156 7.73 -3.62 -6.17
N TRP A 157 7.06 -2.48 -6.07
CA TRP A 157 6.13 -2.21 -4.98
C TRP A 157 4.93 -3.15 -4.98
N ARG A 158 4.39 -3.48 -6.15
CA ARG A 158 3.32 -4.49 -6.32
C ARG A 158 3.77 -5.85 -5.77
N ASN A 159 4.98 -6.29 -6.09
CA ASN A 159 5.49 -7.58 -5.59
C ASN A 159 5.71 -7.58 -4.08
N ILE A 160 6.23 -6.48 -3.52
CA ILE A 160 6.35 -6.31 -2.07
C ILE A 160 4.98 -6.35 -1.41
N ALA A 161 3.99 -5.64 -1.97
CA ALA A 161 2.62 -5.63 -1.47
C ALA A 161 1.99 -7.03 -1.52
N ASN A 162 2.22 -7.80 -2.58
CA ASN A 162 1.75 -9.18 -2.68
C ASN A 162 2.28 -10.05 -1.52
N THR A 163 3.60 -10.06 -1.30
CA THR A 163 4.20 -10.84 -0.20
C THR A 163 3.78 -10.32 1.18
N PHE A 164 3.61 -9.01 1.32
CA PHE A 164 3.02 -8.42 2.53
C PHE A 164 1.61 -8.95 2.77
N GLY A 165 0.76 -8.96 1.74
CA GLY A 165 -0.61 -9.47 1.81
C GLY A 165 -0.70 -10.95 2.22
N GLU A 166 0.27 -11.77 1.80
CA GLU A 166 0.36 -13.20 2.15
C GLU A 166 0.76 -13.45 3.61
N ARG A 167 1.43 -12.49 4.27
CA ARG A 167 2.07 -12.70 5.58
C ARG A 167 1.49 -11.86 6.70
N PHE A 168 1.05 -10.65 6.39
CA PHE A 168 0.73 -9.63 7.40
C PHE A 168 -0.46 -10.03 8.28
N GLU A 169 -1.51 -10.61 7.71
CA GLU A 169 -2.70 -11.00 8.46
C GLU A 169 -2.36 -11.99 9.58
N ALA A 170 -1.69 -13.10 9.24
CA ALA A 170 -1.28 -14.10 10.21
C ALA A 170 -0.34 -13.52 11.28
N HIS A 171 0.60 -12.66 10.86
CA HIS A 171 1.50 -11.98 11.78
C HIS A 171 0.75 -11.07 12.76
N ALA A 172 -0.14 -10.22 12.25
CA ALA A 172 -0.91 -9.26 13.05
C ALA A 172 -1.85 -9.98 14.02
N LEU A 173 -2.54 -11.03 13.58
CA LEU A 173 -3.39 -11.87 14.43
C LEU A 173 -2.59 -12.60 15.53
N GLY A 174 -1.32 -12.92 15.26
CA GLY A 174 -0.40 -13.50 16.24
C GLY A 174 0.01 -12.55 17.37
N LYS A 175 -0.33 -11.25 17.27
CA LYS A 175 -0.11 -10.27 18.36
C LYS A 175 -1.20 -10.29 19.43
N PHE A 176 -2.25 -11.07 19.23
CA PHE A 176 -3.38 -11.20 20.15
C PHE A 176 -3.50 -12.67 20.56
N GLU A 177 -3.48 -12.94 21.86
CA GLU A 177 -3.68 -14.28 22.43
C GLU A 177 -5.17 -14.63 22.48
#